data_AF-A0A7V5YGR0-F1
#
_entry.id   AF-A0A7V5YGR0-F1
#
_cell.length_a   1.000
_cell.length_b   1.000
_cell.length_c   1.000
_cell.angle_alpha   90.00
_cell.angle_beta   90.00
_cell.angle_gamma   90.00
#
_symmetry.space_group_name_H-M   'P 1'
#
loop_
_entity.id
_entity.type
_entity.pdbx_description
1 polymer ?
#
loop_
_entity_poly.entity_id
_entity_poly.type
_entity_poly.pdbx_seq_one_letter_code
_entity_poly.pdbx_strand_id
1 'polypeptide(L)'
;MLELIAQRGWTEALAQRFEDEYSVAIKRTIVLYLWRLGIVSRSFSPEILRNLPTRELELFENTLSDVWIAILGGLVRRYIREERLGRIDRPFVAYLSGTIKKILITNAQRLKLLPSKSEAEMLSGLALARKTDTQHKYVALLKFHFEGRVREAILANCPSGQFQGVYAHLSQITAYFFEKHLVQACRASRNKGKRISDLAALFMHGDYEEGLLYVGRVAPYSETAATKCYQPQGISTDEFLSLLSLRSASA
;
A
#
# COMPACT_ATOMS: atom_id res chain seq x y z
N MET A 1 -16.66 -19.94 6.34
CA MET A 1 -15.57 -20.33 7.27
C MET A 1 -15.21 -19.21 8.24
N LEU A 2 -14.92 -17.99 7.76
CA LEU A 2 -14.62 -16.83 8.61
C LEU A 2 -15.67 -16.56 9.70
N GLU A 3 -16.96 -16.74 9.41
CA GLU A 3 -18.03 -16.63 10.41
C GLU A 3 -17.90 -17.66 11.55
N LEU A 4 -17.53 -18.90 11.23
CA LEU A 4 -17.32 -19.96 12.23
C LEU A 4 -16.14 -19.62 13.12
N ILE A 5 -15.04 -19.12 12.55
CA ILE A 5 -13.88 -18.61 13.31
C ILE A 5 -14.32 -17.45 14.21
N ALA A 6 -15.15 -16.53 13.70
CA ALA A 6 -15.60 -15.38 14.47
C ALA A 6 -16.46 -15.81 15.68
N GLN A 7 -17.38 -16.76 15.49
CA GLN A 7 -18.30 -17.23 16.53
C GLN A 7 -17.65 -18.21 17.52
N ARG A 8 -16.91 -19.20 17.02
CA ARG A 8 -16.43 -20.35 17.80
C ARG A 8 -14.94 -20.26 18.15
N GLY A 9 -14.20 -19.33 17.55
CA GLY A 9 -12.76 -19.23 17.68
C GLY A 9 -12.01 -20.16 16.73
N TRP A 10 -10.70 -20.21 16.91
CA TRP A 10 -9.80 -21.03 16.10
C TRP A 10 -9.78 -22.48 16.58
N THR A 11 -9.80 -23.41 15.63
CA THR A 11 -9.52 -24.83 15.82
C THR A 11 -8.54 -25.27 14.73
N GLU A 12 -7.84 -26.39 14.90
CA GLU A 12 -6.90 -26.89 13.88
C GLU A 12 -7.55 -27.07 12.51
N ALA A 13 -8.76 -27.65 12.46
CA ALA A 13 -9.49 -27.82 11.20
C ALA A 13 -9.87 -26.48 10.54
N LEU A 14 -10.23 -25.47 11.33
CA LEU A 14 -10.54 -24.13 10.80
C LEU A 14 -9.27 -23.38 10.38
N ALA A 15 -8.17 -23.55 11.12
CA ALA A 15 -6.87 -22.99 10.79
C ALA A 15 -6.36 -23.56 9.47
N GLN A 16 -6.40 -24.88 9.28
CA GLN A 16 -5.99 -25.53 8.03
C GLN A 16 -6.82 -25.02 6.85
N ARG A 17 -8.15 -25.01 6.97
CA ARG A 17 -9.02 -24.49 5.90
C ARG A 17 -8.73 -23.02 5.58
N PHE A 18 -8.45 -22.22 6.61
CA PHE A 18 -8.08 -20.81 6.41
C PHE A 18 -6.74 -20.67 5.68
N GLU A 19 -5.74 -21.48 6.05
CA GLU A 19 -4.46 -21.51 5.36
C GLU A 19 -4.63 -21.92 3.89
N ASP A 20 -5.39 -22.97 3.63
CA ASP A 20 -5.66 -23.44 2.26
C ASP A 20 -6.32 -22.36 1.40
N GLU A 21 -7.27 -21.60 1.98
CA GLU A 21 -8.03 -20.58 1.25
C GLU A 21 -7.26 -19.25 1.08
N TYR A 22 -6.54 -18.80 2.12
CA TYR A 22 -6.01 -17.43 2.16
C TYR A 22 -4.49 -17.31 2.14
N SER A 23 -3.73 -18.35 2.47
CA SER A 23 -2.26 -18.22 2.67
C SER A 23 -1.55 -17.71 1.42
N VAL A 24 -1.91 -18.20 0.24
CA VAL A 24 -1.32 -17.79 -1.04
C VAL A 24 -1.64 -16.31 -1.32
N ALA A 25 -2.89 -15.90 -1.15
CA ALA A 25 -3.32 -14.52 -1.38
C ALA A 25 -2.62 -13.53 -0.41
N ILE A 26 -2.43 -13.92 0.84
CA ILE A 26 -1.70 -13.14 1.85
C ILE A 26 -0.24 -12.97 1.43
N LYS A 27 0.45 -14.08 1.12
CA LYS A 27 1.86 -14.06 0.68
C LYS A 27 2.03 -13.20 -0.57
N ARG A 28 1.14 -13.34 -1.56
CA ARG A 28 1.14 -12.50 -2.78
C ARG A 28 0.95 -11.02 -2.46
N THR A 29 0.07 -10.69 -1.52
CA THR A 29 -0.17 -9.29 -1.11
C THR A 29 1.07 -8.69 -0.44
N ILE A 30 1.77 -9.44 0.42
CA ILE A 30 3.04 -9.00 1.02
C ILE A 30 4.07 -8.73 -0.07
N VAL A 31 4.24 -9.68 -1.00
CA VAL A 31 5.18 -9.55 -2.13
C VAL A 31 4.86 -8.35 -3.01
N LEU A 32 3.58 -8.11 -3.31
CA LEU A 32 3.15 -6.94 -4.07
C LEU A 32 3.58 -5.64 -3.36
N TYR A 33 3.45 -5.57 -2.04
CA TYR A 33 3.88 -4.38 -1.31
C TYR A 33 5.40 -4.25 -1.18
N LEU A 34 6.14 -5.35 -1.08
CA LEU A 34 7.61 -5.33 -1.19
C LEU A 34 8.05 -4.77 -2.54
N TRP A 35 7.37 -5.18 -3.62
CA TRP A 35 7.63 -4.66 -4.97
C TRP A 35 7.27 -3.18 -5.08
N ARG A 36 6.10 -2.78 -4.56
CA ARG A 36 5.70 -1.37 -4.45
C ARG A 36 6.56 -0.55 -3.47
N LEU A 37 7.48 -1.17 -2.74
CA LEU A 37 8.46 -0.50 -1.89
C LEU A 37 9.84 -0.44 -2.54
N GLY A 38 10.00 -0.98 -3.76
CA GLY A 38 11.31 -1.10 -4.40
C GLY A 38 12.30 -1.97 -3.63
N ILE A 39 11.82 -2.75 -2.66
CA ILE A 39 12.64 -3.69 -1.86
C ILE A 39 12.94 -4.93 -2.70
N VAL A 40 12.01 -5.32 -3.57
CA VAL A 40 12.25 -6.34 -4.59
C VAL A 40 12.08 -5.73 -5.98
N SER A 41 12.99 -6.06 -6.88
CA SER A 41 13.17 -5.36 -8.16
C SER A 41 12.34 -5.93 -9.32
N ARG A 42 11.75 -7.13 -9.20
CA ARG A 42 10.99 -7.81 -10.27
C ARG A 42 9.85 -8.70 -9.75
N SER A 43 8.99 -9.12 -10.68
CA SER A 43 7.88 -10.08 -10.52
C SER A 43 8.32 -11.28 -9.71
N PHE A 44 7.92 -11.29 -8.43
CA PHE A 44 8.38 -12.28 -7.47
C PHE A 44 7.24 -13.27 -7.23
N SER A 45 7.48 -14.55 -7.50
CA SER A 45 6.56 -15.60 -7.07
C SER A 45 6.83 -15.88 -5.58
N PRO A 46 5.79 -15.97 -4.72
CA PRO A 46 5.95 -16.42 -3.33
C PRO A 46 6.66 -17.76 -3.18
N GLU A 47 6.78 -18.55 -4.24
CA GLU A 47 7.44 -19.86 -4.23
C GLU A 47 8.98 -19.73 -4.31
N ILE A 48 9.51 -18.55 -4.64
CA ILE A 48 10.95 -18.29 -4.88
C ILE A 48 11.57 -17.51 -3.71
N LEU A 49 10.90 -17.47 -2.54
CA LEU A 49 11.30 -16.76 -1.31
C LEU A 49 12.74 -16.99 -0.86
N ARG A 50 13.30 -18.17 -1.12
CA ARG A 50 14.65 -18.57 -0.67
C ARG A 50 15.79 -17.79 -1.35
N ASN A 51 15.50 -17.03 -2.41
CA ASN A 51 16.51 -16.30 -3.18
C ASN A 51 16.60 -14.80 -2.82
N LEU A 52 15.88 -14.35 -1.78
CA LEU A 52 16.01 -13.00 -1.26
C LEU A 52 17.29 -12.84 -0.43
N PRO A 53 17.95 -11.66 -0.45
CA PRO A 53 19.00 -11.38 0.52
C PRO A 53 18.43 -11.40 1.94
N THR A 54 19.30 -11.65 2.93
CA THR A 54 18.88 -12.02 4.29
C THR A 54 17.91 -11.04 4.93
N ARG A 55 18.07 -9.72 4.71
CA ARG A 55 17.20 -8.70 5.32
C ARG A 55 15.82 -8.62 4.67
N GLU A 56 15.74 -8.83 3.36
CA GLU A 56 14.49 -8.84 2.61
C GLU A 56 13.69 -10.12 2.90
N LEU A 57 14.39 -11.25 3.06
CA LEU A 57 13.79 -12.49 3.55
C LEU A 57 13.27 -12.32 4.98
N GLU A 58 14.10 -11.77 5.87
CA GLU A 58 13.71 -11.46 7.26
C GLU A 58 12.50 -10.52 7.31
N LEU A 59 12.46 -9.49 6.45
CA LEU A 59 11.30 -8.60 6.34
C LEU A 59 10.04 -9.37 5.94
N PHE A 60 10.13 -10.23 4.94
CA PHE A 60 9.00 -11.03 4.49
C PHE A 60 8.50 -11.97 5.60
N GLU A 61 9.40 -12.73 6.23
CA GLU A 61 9.06 -13.70 7.27
C GLU A 61 8.46 -13.03 8.52
N ASN A 62 9.07 -11.93 8.98
CA ASN A 62 8.54 -11.13 10.08
C ASN A 62 7.15 -10.57 9.75
N THR A 63 6.96 -10.07 8.53
CA THR A 63 5.66 -9.54 8.09
C THR A 63 4.60 -10.64 8.03
N LEU A 64 4.94 -11.81 7.47
CA LEU A 64 4.02 -12.93 7.39
C LEU A 64 3.62 -13.43 8.79
N SER A 65 4.59 -13.56 9.69
CA SER A 65 4.37 -13.95 11.09
C SER A 65 3.45 -12.96 11.81
N ASP A 66 3.75 -11.66 11.73
CA ASP A 66 2.93 -10.62 12.38
C ASP A 66 1.52 -10.52 11.79
N VAL A 67 1.35 -10.79 10.48
CA VAL A 67 0.03 -10.87 9.84
C VAL A 67 -0.76 -12.05 10.41
N TRP A 68 -0.14 -13.21 10.58
CA TRP A 68 -0.78 -14.36 11.25
C TRP A 68 -1.15 -14.04 12.69
N ILE A 69 -0.27 -13.39 13.45
CA ILE A 69 -0.57 -12.92 14.81
C ILE A 69 -1.79 -11.99 14.81
N ALA A 70 -1.89 -11.05 13.88
CA ALA A 70 -3.05 -10.16 13.78
C ALA A 70 -4.35 -10.92 13.44
N ILE A 71 -4.28 -11.87 12.51
CA ILE A 71 -5.40 -12.74 12.11
C ILE A 71 -5.90 -13.56 13.31
N LEU A 72 -4.99 -14.26 13.98
CA LEU A 72 -5.27 -15.08 15.16
C LEU A 72 -5.75 -14.23 16.34
N GLY A 73 -5.19 -13.03 16.51
CA GLY A 73 -5.49 -12.04 17.54
C GLY A 73 -6.84 -11.32 17.38
N GLY A 74 -7.71 -11.77 16.48
CA GLY A 74 -9.11 -11.32 16.40
C GLY A 74 -9.45 -10.42 15.21
N LEU A 75 -8.54 -10.28 14.24
CA LEU A 75 -8.85 -9.52 13.01
C LEU A 75 -10.04 -10.11 12.24
N VAL A 76 -10.18 -11.44 12.21
CA VAL A 76 -11.34 -12.11 11.59
C VAL A 76 -12.65 -11.74 12.29
N ARG A 77 -12.66 -11.74 13.63
CA ARG A 77 -13.83 -11.32 14.42
C ARG A 77 -14.21 -9.88 14.13
N ARG A 78 -13.21 -8.99 14.06
CA ARG A 78 -13.42 -7.58 13.73
C ARG A 78 -14.00 -7.42 12.33
N TYR A 79 -13.45 -8.10 11.33
CA TYR A 79 -13.95 -8.07 9.96
C TYR A 79 -15.42 -8.45 9.89
N ILE A 80 -15.80 -9.64 10.39
CA ILE A 80 -17.18 -10.14 10.34
C ILE A 80 -18.14 -9.18 11.07
N ARG A 81 -17.71 -8.60 12.20
CA ARG A 81 -18.53 -7.63 12.93
C ARG A 81 -18.80 -6.37 12.09
N GLU A 82 -17.77 -5.77 11.51
CA GLU A 82 -17.93 -4.53 10.73
C GLU A 82 -18.62 -4.76 9.38
N GLU A 83 -18.45 -5.94 8.77
CA GLU A 83 -19.19 -6.39 7.58
C GLU A 83 -20.70 -6.49 7.89
N ARG A 84 -21.08 -7.13 9.00
CA ARG A 84 -22.49 -7.19 9.46
C ARG A 84 -23.11 -5.82 9.76
N LEU A 85 -22.28 -4.84 10.12
CA LEU A 85 -22.70 -3.45 10.33
C LEU A 85 -22.76 -2.64 9.02
N GLY A 86 -22.49 -3.25 7.87
CA GLY A 86 -22.48 -2.58 6.56
C GLY A 86 -21.33 -1.58 6.38
N ARG A 87 -20.31 -1.63 7.24
CA ARG A 87 -19.15 -0.70 7.18
C ARG A 87 -18.02 -1.23 6.30
N ILE A 88 -18.04 -2.52 6.00
CA ILE A 88 -17.11 -3.18 5.10
C ILE A 88 -17.93 -3.85 4.02
N ASP A 89 -17.70 -3.44 2.78
CA ASP A 89 -18.33 -4.00 1.58
C ASP A 89 -17.27 -4.58 0.63
N ARG A 90 -16.24 -5.20 1.21
CA ARG A 90 -15.11 -5.76 0.44
C ARG A 90 -14.67 -7.09 1.00
N PRO A 91 -14.19 -8.02 0.16
CA PRO A 91 -13.70 -9.32 0.61
C PRO A 91 -12.60 -9.22 1.67
N PHE A 92 -12.49 -10.25 2.50
CA PHE A 92 -11.55 -10.29 3.63
C PHE A 92 -10.10 -9.99 3.25
N VAL A 93 -9.59 -10.53 2.13
CA VAL A 93 -8.20 -10.24 1.68
C VAL A 93 -8.01 -8.76 1.35
N ALA A 94 -9.00 -8.13 0.71
CA ALA A 94 -8.95 -6.70 0.41
C ALA A 94 -8.99 -5.85 1.69
N TYR A 95 -9.76 -6.28 2.70
CA TYR A 95 -9.72 -5.66 4.04
C TYR A 95 -8.36 -5.85 4.72
N LEU A 96 -7.78 -7.05 4.63
CA LEU A 96 -6.51 -7.42 5.23
C LEU A 96 -5.31 -6.66 4.62
N SER A 97 -5.41 -6.25 3.35
CA SER A 97 -4.36 -5.52 2.63
C SER A 97 -3.83 -4.29 3.40
N GLY A 98 -4.72 -3.53 4.06
CA GLY A 98 -4.33 -2.38 4.88
C GLY A 98 -3.52 -2.77 6.12
N THR A 99 -3.88 -3.88 6.76
CA THR A 99 -3.14 -4.43 7.91
C THR A 99 -1.76 -4.95 7.46
N ILE A 100 -1.70 -5.70 6.35
CA ILE A 100 -0.44 -6.18 5.77
C ILE A 100 0.49 -5.01 5.48
N LYS A 101 -0.02 -3.98 4.80
CA LYS A 101 0.77 -2.77 4.48
C LYS A 101 1.33 -2.10 5.74
N LYS A 102 0.50 -1.94 6.78
CA LYS A 102 0.94 -1.33 8.05
C LYS A 102 2.05 -2.16 8.71
N ILE A 103 1.86 -3.47 8.83
CA ILE A 103 2.84 -4.38 9.43
C ILE A 103 4.15 -4.36 8.66
N LEU A 104 4.08 -4.47 7.32
CA LEU A 104 5.25 -4.44 6.45
C LEU A 104 6.07 -3.16 6.64
N ILE A 105 5.41 -2.00 6.73
CA ILE A 105 6.07 -0.72 7.02
C ILE A 105 6.79 -0.78 8.36
N THR A 106 6.09 -1.20 9.42
CA THR A 106 6.65 -1.25 10.77
C THR A 106 7.87 -2.17 10.82
N ASN A 107 7.81 -3.33 10.16
CA ASN A 107 8.93 -4.27 10.12
C ASN A 107 10.08 -3.76 9.25
N ALA A 108 9.80 -3.13 8.10
CA ALA A 108 10.83 -2.51 7.28
C ALA A 108 11.56 -1.37 8.02
N GLN A 109 10.84 -0.63 8.86
CA GLN A 109 11.43 0.40 9.73
C GLN A 109 12.30 -0.20 10.84
N ARG A 110 11.83 -1.26 11.50
CA ARG A 110 12.62 -2.00 12.52
C ARG A 110 13.91 -2.56 11.95
N LEU A 111 13.85 -3.10 10.73
CA LEU A 111 15.00 -3.63 9.99
C LEU A 111 15.86 -2.54 9.33
N LYS A 112 15.52 -1.26 9.51
CA LYS A 112 16.21 -0.09 8.93
C LYS A 112 16.26 -0.11 7.39
N LEU A 113 15.35 -0.84 6.76
CA LEU A 113 15.13 -0.84 5.30
C LEU A 113 14.31 0.39 4.88
N LEU A 114 13.46 0.90 5.77
CA LEU A 114 12.78 2.18 5.64
C LEU A 114 13.12 3.10 6.81
N PRO A 115 13.20 4.42 6.59
CA PRO A 115 13.39 5.36 7.68
C PRO A 115 12.11 5.44 8.55
N SER A 116 12.30 5.42 9.87
CA SER A 116 11.23 5.68 10.85
C SER A 116 10.98 7.19 10.97
N LYS A 117 10.40 7.79 9.92
CA LYS A 117 10.03 9.21 9.92
C LYS A 117 8.54 9.37 10.18
N SER A 118 8.19 10.31 11.04
CA SER A 118 6.84 10.84 11.17
C SER A 118 6.40 11.55 9.89
N GLU A 119 5.10 11.72 9.71
CA GLU A 119 4.54 12.48 8.58
C GLU A 119 5.16 13.88 8.47
N ALA A 120 5.32 14.57 9.61
CA ALA A 120 5.94 15.89 9.68
C ALA A 120 7.40 15.89 9.22
N GLU A 121 8.17 14.85 9.59
CA GLU A 121 9.57 14.69 9.15
C GLU A 121 9.68 14.36 7.67
N MET A 122 8.75 13.57 7.12
CA MET A 122 8.71 13.28 5.69
C MET A 122 8.37 14.54 4.86
N LEU A 123 7.38 15.31 5.29
CA LEU A 123 6.99 16.57 4.64
C LEU A 123 8.08 17.64 4.76
N SER A 124 8.70 17.76 5.94
CA SER A 124 9.85 18.67 6.14
C SER A 124 11.05 18.24 5.30
N GLY A 125 11.31 16.93 5.22
CA GLY A 125 12.35 16.37 4.37
C GLY A 125 12.11 16.66 2.88
N LEU A 126 10.86 16.58 2.42
CA LEU A 126 10.48 16.96 1.07
C LEU A 126 10.69 18.47 0.82
N ALA A 127 10.29 19.33 1.77
CA ALA A 127 10.46 20.78 1.67
C ALA A 127 11.94 21.20 1.57
N LEU A 128 12.83 20.49 2.27
CA LEU A 128 14.27 20.75 2.28
C LEU A 128 15.04 20.10 1.12
N ALA A 129 14.41 19.16 0.38
CA ALA A 129 15.06 18.45 -0.71
C ALA A 129 15.30 19.38 -1.92
N ARG A 130 16.56 19.77 -2.13
CA ARG A 130 16.97 20.60 -3.28
C ARG A 130 17.33 19.80 -4.53
N LYS A 131 17.74 18.53 -4.37
CA LYS A 131 18.07 17.63 -5.48
C LYS A 131 16.84 16.84 -5.92
N THR A 132 16.65 16.71 -7.23
CA THR A 132 15.52 15.99 -7.84
C THR A 132 15.42 14.55 -7.33
N ASP A 133 16.54 13.82 -7.25
CA ASP A 133 16.53 12.42 -6.78
C ASP A 133 16.10 12.29 -5.33
N THR A 134 16.57 13.20 -4.47
CA THR A 134 16.16 13.24 -3.06
C THR A 134 14.69 13.58 -2.93
N GLN A 135 14.19 14.51 -3.74
CA GLN A 135 12.78 14.87 -3.79
C GLN A 135 11.93 13.68 -4.24
N HIS A 136 12.32 12.98 -5.31
CA HIS A 136 11.66 11.76 -5.78
C HIS A 136 11.61 10.69 -4.69
N LYS A 137 12.69 10.49 -3.92
CA LYS A 137 12.71 9.56 -2.78
C LYS A 137 11.68 9.92 -1.70
N TYR A 138 11.54 11.20 -1.36
CA TYR A 138 10.51 11.62 -0.41
C TYR A 138 9.09 11.49 -0.96
N VAL A 139 8.87 11.86 -2.23
CA VAL A 139 7.56 11.69 -2.89
C VAL A 139 7.17 10.22 -2.95
N ALA A 140 8.10 9.34 -3.31
CA ALA A 140 7.94 7.90 -3.30
C ALA A 140 7.51 7.37 -1.92
N LEU A 141 8.22 7.79 -0.86
CA LEU A 141 7.89 7.44 0.52
C LEU A 141 6.50 7.94 0.90
N LEU A 142 6.19 9.21 0.62
CA LEU A 142 4.91 9.81 0.94
C LEU A 142 3.75 9.12 0.21
N LYS A 143 3.89 8.81 -1.08
CA LYS A 143 2.94 8.00 -1.84
C LYS A 143 2.72 6.66 -1.15
N PHE A 144 3.80 5.96 -0.86
CA PHE A 144 3.68 4.64 -0.25
C PHE A 144 2.93 4.69 1.08
N HIS A 145 3.27 5.61 1.98
CA HIS A 145 2.65 5.69 3.30
C HIS A 145 1.21 6.21 3.24
N PHE A 146 0.94 7.22 2.41
CA PHE A 146 -0.26 8.04 2.53
C PHE A 146 -1.21 8.01 1.34
N GLU A 147 -0.91 7.27 0.26
CA GLU A 147 -1.76 7.21 -0.94
C GLU A 147 -3.23 6.86 -0.62
N GLY A 148 -3.46 5.85 0.24
CA GLY A 148 -4.82 5.48 0.63
C GLY A 148 -5.57 6.62 1.33
N ARG A 149 -4.90 7.28 2.29
CA ARG A 149 -5.48 8.43 3.03
C ARG A 149 -5.74 9.62 2.11
N VAL A 150 -4.85 9.86 1.15
CA VAL A 150 -5.01 10.94 0.16
C VAL A 150 -6.16 10.64 -0.78
N ARG A 151 -6.30 9.40 -1.26
CA ARG A 151 -7.44 8.98 -2.10
C ARG A 151 -8.77 9.16 -1.36
N GLU A 152 -8.84 8.74 -0.09
CA GLU A 152 -10.01 8.96 0.75
C GLU A 152 -10.31 10.45 0.93
N ALA A 153 -9.30 11.27 1.21
CA ALA A 153 -9.46 12.72 1.33
C ALA A 153 -9.91 13.38 0.02
N ILE A 154 -9.38 12.96 -1.12
CA ILE A 154 -9.77 13.44 -2.46
C ILE A 154 -11.26 13.15 -2.70
N LEU A 155 -11.69 11.90 -2.46
CA LEU A 155 -13.07 11.50 -2.66
C LEU A 155 -14.03 12.18 -1.68
N ALA A 156 -13.62 12.35 -0.42
CA ALA A 156 -14.42 13.01 0.61
C ALA A 156 -14.63 14.51 0.35
N ASN A 157 -13.68 15.17 -0.31
CA ASN A 157 -13.75 16.60 -0.63
C ASN A 157 -14.16 16.85 -2.09
N CYS A 158 -14.57 15.81 -2.83
CA CYS A 158 -14.99 15.94 -4.22
C CYS A 158 -16.42 16.51 -4.31
N PRO A 159 -16.66 17.54 -5.14
CA PRO A 159 -18.01 18.01 -5.43
C PRO A 159 -18.87 16.90 -6.05
N SER A 160 -20.13 16.77 -5.61
CA SER A 160 -21.03 15.69 -6.03
C SER A 160 -21.21 15.60 -7.55
N GLY A 161 -21.22 16.73 -8.26
CA GLY A 161 -21.31 16.79 -9.72
C GLY A 161 -20.07 16.30 -10.48
N GLN A 162 -18.92 16.19 -9.82
CA GLN A 162 -17.64 15.81 -10.43
C GLN A 162 -17.16 14.42 -10.00
N PHE A 163 -17.89 13.76 -9.09
CA PHE A 163 -17.48 12.50 -8.48
C PHE A 163 -17.10 11.42 -9.50
N GLN A 164 -17.92 11.23 -10.55
CA GLN A 164 -17.65 10.22 -11.57
C GLN A 164 -16.32 10.48 -12.31
N GLY A 165 -16.05 11.73 -12.69
CA GLY A 165 -14.80 12.12 -13.34
C GLY A 165 -13.59 11.94 -12.42
N VAL A 166 -13.70 12.38 -11.17
CA VAL A 166 -12.64 12.24 -10.18
C VAL A 166 -12.38 10.76 -9.85
N TYR A 167 -13.43 9.95 -9.74
CA TYR A 167 -13.29 8.53 -9.45
C TYR A 167 -12.62 7.78 -10.61
N ALA A 168 -13.04 8.05 -11.86
CA ALA A 168 -12.46 7.45 -13.05
C ALA A 168 -10.96 7.77 -13.21
N HIS A 169 -10.54 8.98 -12.81
CA HIS A 169 -9.16 9.47 -12.93
C HIS A 169 -8.42 9.53 -11.58
N LEU A 170 -8.90 8.83 -10.55
CA LEU A 170 -8.40 8.98 -9.18
C LEU A 170 -6.90 8.67 -9.07
N SER A 171 -6.41 7.73 -9.86
CA SER A 171 -5.00 7.35 -9.86
C SER A 171 -4.11 8.46 -10.46
N GLN A 172 -4.54 9.10 -11.54
CA GLN A 172 -3.84 10.23 -12.18
C GLN A 172 -3.84 11.44 -11.25
N ILE A 173 -5.00 11.78 -10.70
CA ILE A 173 -5.18 12.89 -9.75
C ILE A 173 -4.30 12.67 -8.52
N THR A 174 -4.29 11.46 -7.96
CA THR A 174 -3.45 11.14 -6.80
C THR A 174 -1.97 11.22 -7.16
N ALA A 175 -1.55 10.73 -8.34
CA ALA A 175 -0.17 10.85 -8.79
C ALA A 175 0.27 12.32 -8.93
N TYR A 176 -0.60 13.17 -9.50
CA TYR A 176 -0.37 14.61 -9.63
C TYR A 176 -0.25 15.27 -8.25
N PHE A 177 -1.15 14.93 -7.32
CA PHE A 177 -1.12 15.45 -5.95
C PHE A 177 0.28 15.25 -5.33
N PHE A 178 0.81 14.03 -5.35
CA PHE A 178 2.10 13.75 -4.72
C PHE A 178 3.30 14.33 -5.49
N GLU A 179 3.28 14.29 -6.82
CA GLU A 179 4.46 14.64 -7.63
C GLU A 179 4.58 16.12 -7.96
N LYS A 180 3.46 16.86 -7.99
CA LYS A 180 3.40 18.26 -8.38
C LYS A 180 2.88 19.13 -7.24
N HIS A 181 1.62 18.94 -6.86
CA HIS A 181 0.97 19.81 -5.89
C HIS A 181 1.67 19.77 -4.53
N LEU A 182 1.94 18.59 -3.97
CA LEU A 182 2.56 18.42 -2.66
C LEU A 182 3.96 19.04 -2.61
N VAL A 183 4.74 18.88 -3.68
CA VAL A 183 6.07 19.48 -3.80
C VAL A 183 5.99 21.00 -3.74
N GLN A 184 5.05 21.60 -4.48
CA GLN A 184 4.84 23.05 -4.50
C GLN A 184 4.31 23.54 -3.15
N ALA A 185 3.34 22.81 -2.58
CA ALA A 185 2.72 23.13 -1.31
C ALA A 185 3.73 23.09 -0.15
N CYS A 186 4.62 22.10 -0.11
CA CYS A 186 5.67 22.01 0.92
C CYS A 186 6.71 23.14 0.83
N ARG A 187 6.90 23.75 -0.34
CA ARG A 187 7.77 24.93 -0.52
C ARG A 187 7.10 26.23 -0.10
N ALA A 188 5.77 26.27 -0.10
CA ALA A 188 5.03 27.46 0.31
C ALA A 188 4.95 27.56 1.84
N SER A 189 5.44 28.67 2.41
CA SER A 189 5.45 28.90 3.87
C SER A 189 4.07 28.80 4.51
N ARG A 190 3.01 29.20 3.80
CA ARG A 190 1.60 29.13 4.24
C ARG A 190 1.08 27.72 4.55
N ASN A 191 1.79 26.69 4.12
CA ASN A 191 1.39 25.28 4.26
C ASN A 191 2.30 24.51 5.22
N LYS A 192 3.23 25.18 5.89
CA LYS A 192 4.13 24.57 6.86
C LYS A 192 3.32 24.02 8.06
N GLY A 193 3.51 22.75 8.38
CA GLY A 193 2.85 22.09 9.51
C GLY A 193 1.46 21.51 9.23
N LYS A 194 0.91 21.71 8.02
CA LYS A 194 -0.35 21.04 7.62
C LYS A 194 -0.14 19.54 7.44
N ARG A 195 -1.17 18.75 7.76
CA ARG A 195 -1.18 17.31 7.49
C ARG A 195 -1.42 17.07 6.00
N ILE A 196 -1.04 15.88 5.53
CA ILE A 196 -1.23 15.52 4.12
C ILE A 196 -2.71 15.49 3.71
N SER A 197 -3.61 15.17 4.65
CA SER A 197 -5.06 15.25 4.44
C SER A 197 -5.53 16.68 4.20
N ASP A 198 -4.97 17.66 4.92
CA ASP A 198 -5.36 19.07 4.80
C ASP A 198 -4.87 19.62 3.47
N LEU A 199 -3.68 19.19 3.04
CA LEU A 199 -3.14 19.52 1.72
C LEU A 199 -3.98 18.90 0.59
N ALA A 200 -4.47 17.66 0.77
CA ALA A 200 -5.37 17.02 -0.19
C ALA A 200 -6.72 17.73 -0.28
N ALA A 201 -7.26 18.23 0.83
CA ALA A 201 -8.49 19.04 0.81
C ALA A 201 -8.29 20.36 0.05
N LEU A 202 -7.17 21.07 0.30
CA LEU A 202 -6.84 22.30 -0.42
C LEU A 202 -6.66 22.07 -1.92
N PHE A 203 -6.02 20.96 -2.28
CA PHE A 203 -5.85 20.53 -3.67
C PHE A 203 -7.18 20.36 -4.41
N MET A 204 -8.18 19.74 -3.75
CA MET A 204 -9.52 19.56 -4.34
C MET A 204 -10.28 20.87 -4.56
N HIS A 205 -9.88 21.97 -3.93
CA HIS A 205 -10.51 23.28 -4.10
C HIS A 205 -9.91 24.13 -5.22
N GLY A 206 -8.84 23.68 -5.91
CA GLY A 206 -8.21 24.50 -6.95
C GLY A 206 -7.49 23.75 -8.05
N ASP A 207 -6.62 22.79 -7.71
CA ASP A 207 -5.61 22.29 -8.66
C ASP A 207 -5.91 20.88 -9.18
N TYR A 208 -7.02 20.24 -8.76
CA TYR A 208 -7.24 18.82 -9.03
C TYR A 208 -7.50 18.49 -10.52
N GLU A 209 -8.01 19.46 -11.28
CA GLU A 209 -8.30 19.31 -12.71
C GLU A 209 -7.03 19.10 -13.54
N GLU A 210 -5.91 19.71 -13.14
CA GLU A 210 -4.60 19.47 -13.77
C GLU A 210 -4.14 18.02 -13.62
N GLY A 211 -4.65 17.32 -12.60
CA GLY A 211 -4.36 15.92 -12.35
C GLY A 211 -5.10 14.94 -13.27
N LEU A 212 -6.15 15.36 -13.99
CA LEU A 212 -6.98 14.45 -14.81
C LEU A 212 -6.19 13.78 -15.94
N LEU A 213 -5.24 14.51 -16.53
CA LEU A 213 -4.41 14.03 -17.64
C LEU A 213 -3.00 13.62 -17.21
N TYR A 214 -2.72 13.62 -15.91
CA TYR A 214 -1.36 13.41 -15.42
C TYR A 214 -0.94 11.95 -15.44
N VAL A 215 0.25 11.68 -15.97
CA VAL A 215 0.90 10.37 -15.90
C VAL A 215 2.00 10.43 -14.84
N GLY A 216 1.79 9.70 -13.75
CA GLY A 216 2.76 9.60 -12.66
C GLY A 216 4.10 9.01 -13.09
N ARG A 217 5.20 9.64 -12.65
CA ARG A 217 6.58 9.24 -12.98
C ARG A 217 7.35 8.73 -11.78
N VAL A 218 6.89 9.02 -10.56
CA VAL A 218 7.55 8.60 -9.32
C VAL A 218 6.86 7.35 -8.77
N ALA A 219 7.52 6.21 -8.94
CA ALA A 219 7.15 4.99 -8.27
C ALA A 219 7.58 5.06 -6.78
N PRO A 220 6.81 4.46 -5.86
CA PRO A 220 7.24 4.30 -4.48
C PRO A 220 8.49 3.40 -4.41
N TYR A 221 9.66 4.05 -4.42
CA TYR A 221 11.02 3.52 -4.34
C TYR A 221 11.50 2.61 -5.49
N SER A 222 12.62 3.00 -6.09
CA SER A 222 13.61 2.18 -6.82
C SER A 222 14.74 3.18 -7.13
N GLU A 223 15.95 3.05 -6.58
CA GLU A 223 17.04 2.42 -7.33
C GLU A 223 18.13 1.77 -6.44
N THR A 224 18.21 2.10 -5.15
CA THR A 224 19.35 1.66 -4.30
C THR A 224 19.08 0.42 -3.45
N ALA A 225 17.82 -0.02 -3.32
CA ALA A 225 17.45 -1.27 -2.64
C ALA A 225 17.09 -2.40 -3.61
N ALA A 226 17.22 -2.16 -4.92
CA ALA A 226 17.12 -3.18 -5.95
C ALA A 226 18.40 -4.05 -5.90
N THR A 227 18.53 -4.84 -4.84
CA THR A 227 19.49 -5.95 -4.81
C THR A 227 19.17 -6.80 -6.02
N LYS A 228 20.21 -7.12 -6.80
CA LYS A 228 20.15 -7.85 -8.07
C LYS A 228 19.56 -9.25 -7.86
N CYS A 229 18.24 -9.39 -7.69
CA CYS A 229 17.57 -10.67 -7.81
C CYS A 229 17.41 -10.94 -9.31
N TYR A 230 18.18 -11.92 -9.79
CA TYR A 230 18.06 -12.44 -11.13
C TYR A 230 16.62 -12.90 -11.40
N GLN A 231 16.16 -12.71 -12.63
CA GLN A 231 14.90 -13.26 -13.11
C GLN A 231 14.90 -14.78 -12.90
N PRO A 232 13.89 -15.37 -12.25
CA PRO A 232 13.50 -16.71 -12.65
C PRO A 232 12.99 -16.57 -14.08
N GLN A 233 13.71 -17.18 -15.02
CA GLN A 233 13.22 -17.32 -16.39
C GLN A 233 11.87 -18.05 -16.33
N GLY A 234 10.79 -17.46 -16.86
CA GLY A 234 9.58 -18.24 -17.16
C GLY A 234 8.22 -17.62 -16.91
N ILE A 235 8.08 -16.44 -16.27
CA ILE A 235 6.75 -15.82 -16.04
C ILE A 235 6.68 -14.45 -16.72
N SER A 236 5.74 -14.29 -17.65
CA SER A 236 5.50 -13.02 -18.34
C SER A 236 4.82 -11.98 -17.42
N THR A 237 4.97 -10.68 -17.71
CA THR A 237 4.33 -9.61 -16.93
C THR A 237 2.81 -9.74 -16.92
N ASP A 238 2.21 -10.15 -18.04
CA ASP A 238 0.77 -10.36 -18.15
C ASP A 238 0.29 -11.57 -17.34
N GLU A 239 1.08 -12.64 -17.29
CA GLU A 239 0.80 -13.80 -16.44
C GLU A 239 0.91 -13.44 -14.95
N PHE A 240 1.90 -12.63 -14.58
CA PHE A 240 2.01 -12.08 -13.22
C PHE A 240 0.84 -11.17 -12.85
N LEU A 241 0.42 -10.26 -13.74
CA LEU A 241 -0.74 -9.39 -13.53
C LEU A 241 -2.05 -10.19 -13.49
N SER A 242 -2.13 -11.28 -14.25
CA SER A 242 -3.25 -12.24 -14.20
C SER A 242 -3.29 -13.00 -12.88
N LEU A 243 -2.13 -13.36 -12.32
CA LEU A 243 -2.00 -13.99 -10.99
C LEU A 243 -2.27 -13.02 -9.83
N LEU A 244 -2.09 -11.71 -10.06
CA LEU A 244 -2.42 -10.62 -9.14
C LEU A 244 -3.86 -10.12 -9.26
N SER A 245 -4.53 -10.43 -10.37
CA SER A 245 -5.95 -10.18 -10.53
C SER A 245 -6.66 -10.99 -9.48
N LEU A 246 -7.21 -10.30 -8.47
CA LEU A 246 -8.18 -10.85 -7.51
C LEU A 246 -9.47 -11.17 -8.28
N ARG A 247 -9.41 -12.08 -9.26
CA ARG A 247 -10.60 -12.73 -9.77
C ARG A 247 -11.13 -13.55 -8.61
N SER A 248 -12.38 -13.27 -8.26
CA SER A 248 -13.21 -14.14 -7.44
C SER A 248 -12.88 -15.59 -7.77
N ALA A 249 -12.54 -16.39 -6.76
CA ALA A 249 -12.71 -17.82 -6.87
C ALA A 249 -14.17 -18.05 -7.30
N SER A 250 -14.31 -18.40 -8.59
CA SER A 250 -15.45 -18.99 -9.30
C SER A 250 -16.86 -18.76 -8.75
N ALA A 251 -17.73 -18.21 -9.60
CA ALA A 251 -19.07 -18.78 -9.77
C ALA A 251 -18.94 -20.18 -10.39
#